data_AF-A0A9Q0W5G5-F1
#
_entry.id   AF-A0A9Q0W5G5-F1
#
_cell.length_a   1.000
_cell.length_b   1.000
_cell.length_c   1.000
_cell.angle_alpha   90.00
_cell.angle_beta   90.00
_cell.angle_gamma   90.00
#
_symmetry.space_group_name_H-M   'P 1'
#
loop_
_entity.id
_entity.type
_entity.pdbx_description
1 polymer ?
#
loop_
_entity_poly.entity_id
_entity_poly.type
_entity_poly.pdbx_seq_one_letter_code
_entity_poly.pdbx_strand_id
1 'polypeptide(L)'
;METPELQLKLKVSCAEALWKLSRGSVSNSRKITETKGLLCLAKIVERESGELQFNCLMTIMEITAVAESNADLRRAAFKTNLPAAKAVLDQLLRVIQEENDPQLQIPAITNVKVATEAAVALGKFACPENFNCSEHSKAIIECDGVPPLMKLLRSGDQPQRQGLVLLCYLALNAGNSKALEQARALNALEGTARSVLAHHPELKDLFYRAMNHLTLYQAGAPLNRQSLAS
;
A
#
# COMPACT_ATOMS: atom_id res chain seq x y z
N MET A 1 -33.83 -23.36 9.60
CA MET A 1 -32.82 -22.31 9.82
C MET A 1 -31.49 -22.86 9.37
N GLU A 2 -30.75 -22.17 8.53
CA GLU A 2 -29.36 -22.55 8.21
C GLU A 2 -28.50 -22.39 9.45
N THR A 3 -27.55 -23.30 9.67
CA THR A 3 -26.61 -23.18 10.78
C THR A 3 -25.52 -22.15 10.45
N PRO A 4 -24.94 -21.47 11.45
CA PRO A 4 -23.85 -20.50 11.24
C PRO A 4 -22.66 -21.08 10.46
N GLU A 5 -22.39 -22.36 10.61
CA GLU A 5 -21.29 -23.07 9.94
C GLU A 5 -21.55 -23.23 8.43
N LEU A 6 -22.80 -23.54 8.05
CA LEU A 6 -23.20 -23.62 6.65
C LEU A 6 -23.11 -22.26 5.96
N GLN A 7 -23.51 -21.20 6.65
CA GLN A 7 -23.41 -19.82 6.15
C GLN A 7 -21.95 -19.40 5.94
N LEU A 8 -21.07 -19.72 6.89
CA LEU A 8 -19.64 -19.45 6.75
C LEU A 8 -19.04 -20.20 5.54
N LYS A 9 -19.36 -21.49 5.39
CA LYS A 9 -18.87 -22.30 4.27
C LYS A 9 -19.32 -21.76 2.91
N LEU A 10 -20.57 -21.28 2.82
CA LEU A 10 -21.08 -20.63 1.61
C LEU A 10 -20.33 -19.33 1.32
N LYS A 11 -20.12 -18.46 2.33
CA LYS A 11 -19.36 -17.21 2.17
C LYS A 11 -17.94 -17.48 1.68
N VAL A 12 -17.25 -18.45 2.27
CA VAL A 12 -15.89 -18.85 1.86
C VAL A 12 -15.87 -19.27 0.38
N SER A 13 -16.80 -20.14 -0.03
CA SER A 13 -16.90 -20.63 -1.42
C SER A 13 -17.18 -19.49 -2.40
N CYS A 14 -18.08 -18.57 -2.04
CA CYS A 14 -18.39 -17.40 -2.85
C CYS A 14 -17.18 -16.45 -2.96
N ALA A 15 -16.46 -16.21 -1.87
CA ALA A 15 -15.26 -15.37 -1.87
C ALA A 15 -14.14 -15.98 -2.71
N GLU A 16 -13.95 -17.31 -2.64
CA GLU A 16 -12.98 -18.00 -3.50
C GLU A 16 -13.34 -17.86 -4.97
N ALA A 17 -14.59 -18.12 -5.34
CA ALA A 17 -15.06 -17.95 -6.71
C ALA A 17 -14.86 -16.51 -7.19
N LEU A 18 -15.18 -15.53 -6.35
CA LEU A 18 -15.00 -14.11 -6.67
C LEU A 18 -13.53 -13.76 -6.91
N TRP A 19 -12.62 -14.29 -6.09
CA TRP A 19 -11.19 -14.13 -6.28
C TRP A 19 -10.75 -14.69 -7.64
N LYS A 20 -11.10 -15.96 -7.93
CA LYS A 20 -10.73 -16.59 -9.21
C LYS A 20 -11.28 -15.84 -10.42
N LEU A 21 -12.52 -15.34 -10.33
CA LEU A 21 -13.16 -14.57 -11.41
C LEU A 21 -12.55 -13.17 -11.59
N SER A 22 -12.03 -12.57 -10.52
CA SER A 22 -11.44 -11.23 -10.57
C SER A 22 -10.04 -11.23 -11.19
N ARG A 23 -9.32 -12.34 -11.04
CA ARG A 23 -7.93 -12.51 -11.49
C ARG A 23 -7.77 -12.15 -12.96
N GLY A 24 -7.00 -11.08 -13.22
CA GLY A 24 -6.72 -10.57 -14.57
C GLY A 24 -7.93 -10.00 -15.33
N SER A 25 -9.12 -9.92 -14.73
CA SER A 25 -10.36 -9.55 -15.43
C SER A 25 -10.78 -8.12 -15.13
N VAL A 26 -10.56 -7.21 -16.10
CA VAL A 26 -11.01 -5.81 -16.03
C VAL A 26 -12.53 -5.72 -15.90
N SER A 27 -13.26 -6.52 -16.68
CA SER A 27 -14.73 -6.51 -16.67
C SER A 27 -15.29 -6.93 -15.31
N ASN A 28 -14.78 -8.02 -14.73
CA ASN A 28 -15.27 -8.48 -13.42
C ASN A 28 -14.86 -7.54 -12.30
N SER A 29 -13.60 -7.08 -12.32
CA SER A 29 -13.11 -6.08 -11.36
C SER A 29 -13.97 -4.82 -11.37
N ARG A 30 -14.32 -4.31 -12.57
CA ARG A 30 -15.21 -3.16 -12.73
C ARG A 30 -16.57 -3.42 -12.10
N LYS A 31 -17.24 -4.53 -12.42
CA LYS A 31 -18.56 -4.87 -11.84
C LYS A 31 -18.54 -4.97 -10.32
N ILE A 32 -17.47 -5.53 -9.74
CA ILE A 32 -17.32 -5.62 -8.28
C ILE A 32 -17.18 -4.23 -7.65
N THR A 33 -16.44 -3.34 -8.31
CA THR A 33 -16.22 -1.98 -7.80
C THR A 33 -17.47 -1.10 -7.92
N GLU A 34 -18.28 -1.28 -8.97
CA GLU A 34 -19.53 -0.55 -9.19
C GLU A 34 -20.64 -0.92 -8.18
N THR A 35 -20.66 -2.17 -7.73
CA THR A 35 -21.74 -2.73 -6.89
C THR A 35 -21.55 -2.53 -5.38
N LYS A 36 -20.69 -1.59 -4.96
CA LYS A 36 -20.18 -1.49 -3.56
C LYS A 36 -19.52 -2.80 -3.07
N GLY A 37 -19.24 -3.75 -3.96
CA GLY A 37 -18.61 -5.04 -3.63
C GLY A 37 -17.26 -4.83 -2.96
N LEU A 38 -16.48 -3.84 -3.43
CA LEU A 38 -15.20 -3.49 -2.81
C LEU A 38 -15.33 -3.08 -1.34
N LEU A 39 -16.37 -2.31 -0.98
CA LEU A 39 -16.64 -1.94 0.42
C LEU A 39 -17.07 -3.14 1.26
N CYS A 40 -17.86 -4.05 0.69
CA CYS A 40 -18.27 -5.27 1.37
C CYS A 40 -17.07 -6.18 1.66
N LEU A 41 -16.20 -6.36 0.67
CA LEU A 41 -14.95 -7.10 0.82
C LEU A 41 -14.07 -6.51 1.92
N ALA A 42 -13.86 -5.19 1.92
CA ALA A 42 -13.02 -4.55 2.92
C ALA A 42 -13.59 -4.72 4.36
N LYS A 43 -14.91 -4.62 4.53
CA LYS A 43 -15.57 -4.87 5.83
C LYS A 43 -15.47 -6.32 6.28
N ILE A 44 -15.55 -7.27 5.36
CA ILE A 44 -15.35 -8.69 5.66
C ILE A 44 -13.91 -8.91 6.14
N VAL A 45 -12.93 -8.33 5.44
CA VAL A 45 -11.51 -8.45 5.80
C VAL A 45 -11.20 -7.81 7.17
N GLU A 46 -11.93 -6.76 7.55
CA GLU A 46 -11.83 -6.12 8.86
C GLU A 46 -12.35 -7.00 10.02
N ARG A 47 -13.42 -7.77 9.79
CA ARG A 47 -14.20 -8.43 10.86
C ARG A 47 -14.02 -9.94 10.95
N GLU A 48 -13.81 -10.58 9.82
CA GLU A 48 -13.70 -12.04 9.71
C GLU A 48 -12.22 -12.45 9.75
N SER A 49 -11.95 -13.70 10.13
CA SER A 49 -10.60 -14.29 10.13
C SER A 49 -10.57 -15.60 9.33
N GLY A 50 -9.36 -16.10 9.03
CA GLY A 50 -9.17 -17.36 8.32
C GLY A 50 -9.46 -17.27 6.82
N GLU A 51 -10.02 -18.35 6.25
CA GLU A 51 -10.12 -18.53 4.80
C GLU A 51 -11.02 -17.48 4.12
N LEU A 52 -12.11 -17.05 4.77
CA LEU A 52 -12.98 -16.01 4.24
C LEU A 52 -12.24 -14.67 4.10
N GLN A 53 -11.51 -14.28 5.15
CA GLN A 53 -10.70 -13.06 5.17
C GLN A 53 -9.66 -13.11 4.06
N PHE A 54 -8.97 -14.25 3.91
CA PHE A 54 -7.96 -14.46 2.89
C PHE A 54 -8.52 -14.32 1.48
N ASN A 55 -9.61 -15.03 1.16
CA ASN A 55 -10.21 -14.99 -0.18
C ASN A 55 -10.71 -13.58 -0.54
N CYS A 56 -11.27 -12.85 0.42
CA CYS A 56 -11.66 -11.46 0.22
C CYS A 56 -10.45 -10.53 0.02
N LEU A 57 -9.37 -10.71 0.78
CA LEU A 57 -8.13 -9.96 0.58
C LEU A 57 -7.53 -10.23 -0.80
N MET A 58 -7.45 -11.49 -1.22
CA MET A 58 -6.97 -11.87 -2.54
C MET A 58 -7.82 -11.27 -3.66
N THR A 59 -9.14 -11.20 -3.48
CA THR A 59 -10.02 -10.51 -4.42
C THR A 59 -9.67 -9.02 -4.54
N ILE A 60 -9.46 -8.32 -3.41
CA ILE A 60 -9.05 -6.91 -3.40
C ILE A 60 -7.70 -6.73 -4.11
N MET A 61 -6.75 -7.64 -3.88
CA MET A 61 -5.43 -7.62 -4.53
C MET A 61 -5.53 -7.80 -6.04
N GLU A 62 -6.35 -8.74 -6.53
CA GLU A 62 -6.57 -8.92 -7.98
C GLU A 62 -7.20 -7.69 -8.62
N ILE A 63 -8.21 -7.09 -7.99
CA ILE A 63 -8.83 -5.85 -8.48
C ILE A 63 -7.80 -4.72 -8.54
N THR A 64 -6.96 -4.60 -7.52
CA THR A 64 -5.91 -3.57 -7.46
C THR A 64 -4.82 -3.80 -8.51
N ALA A 65 -4.44 -5.05 -8.74
CA ALA A 65 -3.49 -5.43 -9.79
C ALA A 65 -4.05 -5.12 -11.19
N VAL A 66 -5.32 -5.45 -11.46
CA VAL A 66 -5.98 -5.14 -12.73
C VAL A 66 -6.14 -3.63 -12.93
N ALA A 67 -6.34 -2.87 -11.85
CA ALA A 67 -6.41 -1.43 -11.92
C ALA A 67 -5.06 -0.80 -12.31
N GLU A 68 -3.92 -1.46 -12.07
CA GLU A 68 -2.60 -0.98 -12.50
C GLU A 68 -2.56 -0.59 -13.98
N SER A 69 -3.05 -1.47 -14.85
CA SER A 69 -3.04 -1.29 -16.29
C SER A 69 -4.31 -0.61 -16.82
N ASN A 70 -5.28 -0.29 -15.94
CA ASN A 70 -6.55 0.33 -16.33
C ASN A 70 -6.86 1.58 -15.51
N ALA A 71 -6.54 2.74 -16.08
CA ALA A 71 -6.73 4.04 -15.43
C ALA A 71 -8.20 4.33 -15.08
N ASP A 72 -9.16 3.89 -15.89
CA ASP A 72 -10.58 4.11 -15.63
C ASP A 72 -11.08 3.28 -14.46
N LEU A 73 -10.62 2.04 -14.36
CA LEU A 73 -10.89 1.19 -13.20
C LEU A 73 -10.28 1.79 -11.93
N ARG A 74 -9.04 2.31 -11.98
CA ARG A 74 -8.46 3.03 -10.81
C ARG A 74 -9.34 4.18 -10.37
N ARG A 75 -9.75 5.02 -11.32
CA ARG A 75 -10.58 6.21 -11.06
C ARG A 75 -11.95 5.84 -10.51
N ALA A 76 -12.55 4.74 -10.96
CA ALA A 76 -13.85 4.28 -10.50
C ALA A 76 -13.78 3.62 -9.10
N ALA A 77 -12.81 2.73 -8.90
CA ALA A 77 -12.71 1.89 -7.72
C ALA A 77 -12.09 2.61 -6.51
N PHE A 78 -11.16 3.53 -6.74
CA PHE A 78 -10.30 4.10 -5.69
C PHE A 78 -10.38 5.63 -5.67
N LYS A 79 -11.59 6.19 -5.64
CA LYS A 79 -11.77 7.60 -5.27
C LYS A 79 -11.49 7.77 -3.78
N THR A 80 -10.50 8.59 -3.42
CA THR A 80 -9.96 8.74 -2.05
C THR A 80 -10.98 9.23 -1.02
N ASN A 81 -12.05 9.90 -1.47
CA ASN A 81 -13.17 10.35 -0.66
C ASN A 81 -14.24 9.26 -0.41
N LEU A 82 -14.04 8.03 -0.88
CA LEU A 82 -14.97 6.92 -0.65
C LEU A 82 -14.54 6.04 0.53
N PRO A 83 -15.49 5.63 1.41
CA PRO A 83 -15.21 4.70 2.50
C PRO A 83 -14.56 3.38 2.05
N ALA A 84 -14.85 2.95 0.82
CA ALA A 84 -14.27 1.73 0.24
C ALA A 84 -12.77 1.86 0.00
N ALA A 85 -12.31 3.02 -0.50
CA ALA A 85 -10.91 3.26 -0.78
C ALA A 85 -10.10 3.29 0.52
N LYS A 86 -10.60 4.02 1.53
CA LYS A 86 -9.98 4.03 2.86
C LYS A 86 -9.89 2.62 3.46
N ALA A 87 -10.99 1.88 3.45
CA ALA A 87 -10.99 0.53 4.01
C ALA A 87 -10.00 -0.39 3.29
N VAL A 88 -9.85 -0.28 1.96
CA VAL A 88 -8.82 -1.04 1.23
C VAL A 88 -7.41 -0.61 1.63
N LEU A 89 -7.14 0.70 1.77
CA LEU A 89 -5.84 1.19 2.23
C LEU A 89 -5.51 0.66 3.64
N ASP A 90 -6.45 0.74 4.57
CA ASP A 90 -6.30 0.21 5.93
C ASP A 90 -5.93 -1.28 5.90
N GLN A 91 -6.58 -2.07 5.03
CA GLN A 91 -6.27 -3.50 4.91
C GLN A 91 -4.88 -3.76 4.31
N LEU A 92 -4.49 -3.04 3.25
CA LEU A 92 -3.17 -3.20 2.65
C LEU A 92 -2.06 -2.81 3.64
N LEU A 93 -2.28 -1.78 4.45
CA LEU A 93 -1.34 -1.34 5.49
C LEU A 93 -1.25 -2.34 6.64
N ARG A 94 -2.38 -2.92 7.07
CA ARG A 94 -2.40 -3.97 8.09
C ARG A 94 -1.57 -5.18 7.66
N VAL A 95 -1.73 -5.62 6.42
CA VAL A 95 -0.97 -6.74 5.85
C VAL A 95 0.54 -6.45 5.84
N ILE A 96 0.94 -5.21 5.55
CA ILE A 96 2.36 -4.79 5.63
C ILE A 96 2.86 -4.82 7.09
N GLN A 97 2.01 -4.48 8.06
CA GLN A 97 2.37 -4.49 9.49
C GLN A 97 2.53 -5.91 10.04
N GLU A 98 1.69 -6.84 9.58
CA GLU A 98 1.53 -8.21 10.10
C GLU A 98 2.41 -9.26 9.38
N GLU A 99 3.57 -8.86 8.82
CA GLU A 99 4.54 -9.77 8.14
C GLU A 99 4.94 -11.02 8.99
N ASN A 100 4.72 -10.98 10.32
CA ASN A 100 5.02 -12.07 11.26
C ASN A 100 3.81 -12.65 12.00
N ASP A 101 2.55 -12.32 11.63
CA ASP A 101 1.37 -12.84 12.34
C ASP A 101 1.15 -14.34 12.04
N PRO A 102 1.17 -15.24 13.04
CA PRO A 102 0.93 -16.68 12.86
C PRO A 102 -0.44 -17.02 12.26
N GLN A 103 -1.46 -16.18 12.42
CA GLN A 103 -2.81 -16.42 11.86
C GLN A 103 -2.86 -16.17 10.35
N LEU A 104 -1.95 -15.32 9.83
CA LEU A 104 -1.73 -15.14 8.39
C LEU A 104 -0.71 -16.14 7.82
N GLN A 105 -0.12 -17.01 8.66
CA GLN A 105 0.83 -18.07 8.29
C GLN A 105 0.14 -19.44 8.11
N ILE A 106 -0.96 -19.52 7.35
CA ILE A 106 -1.39 -20.83 6.86
C ILE A 106 -0.25 -21.35 5.95
N PRO A 107 0.24 -22.60 6.07
CA PRO A 107 1.44 -23.08 5.36
C PRO A 107 1.41 -23.02 3.82
N ALA A 108 0.25 -22.77 3.20
CA ALA A 108 0.13 -22.47 1.77
C ALA A 108 0.54 -21.02 1.40
N ILE A 109 0.80 -20.17 2.41
CA ILE A 109 0.96 -18.72 2.35
C ILE A 109 2.44 -18.38 2.59
N THR A 110 3.19 -18.13 1.52
CA THR A 110 4.48 -17.47 1.63
C THR A 110 4.25 -15.99 1.98
N ASN A 111 4.34 -15.65 3.27
CA ASN A 111 4.04 -14.32 3.84
C ASN A 111 4.83 -13.16 3.17
N VAL A 112 6.05 -13.46 2.70
CA VAL A 112 6.92 -12.52 1.95
C VAL A 112 6.27 -11.97 0.68
N LYS A 113 5.31 -12.69 0.10
CA LYS A 113 4.53 -12.23 -1.06
C LYS A 113 3.44 -11.24 -0.65
N VAL A 114 2.59 -11.56 0.32
CA VAL A 114 1.38 -10.73 0.54
C VAL A 114 1.73 -9.28 0.94
N ALA A 115 2.71 -9.07 1.84
CA ALA A 115 3.17 -7.73 2.22
C ALA A 115 3.87 -6.98 1.06
N THR A 116 4.70 -7.68 0.28
CA THR A 116 5.34 -7.12 -0.91
C THR A 116 4.29 -6.69 -1.93
N GLU A 117 3.31 -7.53 -2.21
CA GLU A 117 2.24 -7.26 -3.16
C GLU A 117 1.34 -6.11 -2.67
N ALA A 118 1.11 -6.00 -1.36
CA ALA A 118 0.41 -4.86 -0.76
C ALA A 118 1.21 -3.55 -0.94
N ALA A 119 2.53 -3.57 -0.71
CA ALA A 119 3.38 -2.40 -0.94
C ALA A 119 3.42 -2.01 -2.43
N VAL A 120 3.47 -3.00 -3.33
CA VAL A 120 3.36 -2.80 -4.79
C VAL A 120 2.02 -2.17 -5.16
N ALA A 121 0.91 -2.66 -4.60
CA ALA A 121 -0.42 -2.11 -4.81
C ALA A 121 -0.52 -0.65 -4.37
N LEU A 122 -0.06 -0.34 -3.16
CA LEU A 122 0.01 1.04 -2.65
C LEU A 122 0.92 1.93 -3.50
N GLY A 123 2.06 1.39 -3.95
CA GLY A 123 2.98 2.06 -4.87
C GLY A 123 2.28 2.52 -6.16
N LYS A 124 1.35 1.73 -6.69
CA LYS A 124 0.59 2.08 -7.91
C LYS A 124 -0.45 3.18 -7.69
N PHE A 125 -0.99 3.29 -6.49
CA PHE A 125 -1.86 4.40 -6.12
C PHE A 125 -1.07 5.70 -5.97
N ALA A 126 0.11 5.63 -5.34
CA ALA A 126 0.98 6.77 -5.13
C ALA A 126 1.84 7.13 -6.35
N CYS A 127 1.98 6.25 -7.35
CA CYS A 127 2.82 6.50 -8.52
C CYS A 127 2.47 7.85 -9.19
N PRO A 128 3.45 8.72 -9.53
CA PRO A 128 3.20 10.03 -10.14
C PRO A 128 2.40 10.00 -11.44
N GLU A 129 2.41 8.89 -12.17
CA GLU A 129 1.59 8.68 -13.38
C GLU A 129 0.09 8.51 -13.07
N ASN A 130 -0.26 8.26 -11.81
CA ASN A 130 -1.64 8.18 -11.38
C ASN A 130 -2.24 9.59 -11.21
N PHE A 131 -3.38 9.84 -11.85
CA PHE A 131 -4.07 11.13 -11.78
C PHE A 131 -4.38 11.60 -10.34
N ASN A 132 -4.66 10.65 -9.42
CA ASN A 132 -4.95 10.94 -8.02
C ASN A 132 -3.75 10.68 -7.09
N CYS A 133 -2.52 10.64 -7.62
CA CYS A 133 -1.32 10.24 -6.86
C CYS A 133 -1.13 11.05 -5.56
N SER A 134 -1.35 12.36 -5.58
CA SER A 134 -1.26 13.21 -4.39
C SER A 134 -2.33 12.88 -3.35
N GLU A 135 -3.58 12.75 -3.78
CA GLU A 135 -4.69 12.40 -2.87
C GLU A 135 -4.51 11.00 -2.27
N HIS A 136 -4.05 10.04 -3.08
CA HIS A 136 -3.73 8.70 -2.60
C HIS A 136 -2.57 8.71 -1.60
N SER A 137 -1.53 9.48 -1.88
CA SER A 137 -0.36 9.57 -0.99
C SER A 137 -0.75 10.17 0.37
N LYS A 138 -1.58 11.24 0.37
CA LYS A 138 -2.13 11.81 1.59
C LYS A 138 -2.98 10.79 2.35
N ALA A 139 -3.90 10.11 1.66
CA ALA A 139 -4.76 9.09 2.27
C ALA A 139 -3.95 7.95 2.89
N ILE A 140 -2.90 7.46 2.22
CA ILE A 140 -2.00 6.43 2.77
C ILE A 140 -1.35 6.92 4.06
N ILE A 141 -0.87 8.17 4.09
CA ILE A 141 -0.25 8.75 5.28
C ILE A 141 -1.28 8.96 6.41
N GLU A 142 -2.48 9.42 6.09
CA GLU A 142 -3.59 9.62 7.03
C GLU A 142 -4.13 8.31 7.63
N CYS A 143 -3.92 7.19 6.93
CA CYS A 143 -4.24 5.85 7.42
C CYS A 143 -3.05 5.21 8.18
N ASP A 144 -2.15 6.03 8.74
CA ASP A 144 -0.96 5.58 9.47
C ASP A 144 -0.07 4.64 8.65
N GLY A 145 0.07 4.89 7.35
CA GLY A 145 0.84 4.01 6.45
C GLY A 145 2.36 4.13 6.57
N VAL A 146 2.88 5.20 7.19
CA VAL A 146 4.32 5.44 7.30
C VAL A 146 5.02 4.44 8.24
N PRO A 147 4.54 4.16 9.46
CA PRO A 147 5.21 3.20 10.35
C PRO A 147 5.32 1.76 9.80
N PRO A 148 4.26 1.13 9.24
CA PRO A 148 4.36 -0.18 8.60
C PRO A 148 5.36 -0.18 7.44
N LEU A 149 5.38 0.88 6.65
CA LEU A 149 6.33 1.03 5.55
C LEU A 149 7.78 1.07 6.05
N MET A 150 8.06 1.82 7.11
CA MET A 150 9.41 1.87 7.71
C MET A 150 9.86 0.52 8.26
N LYS A 151 8.92 -0.32 8.74
CA LYS A 151 9.21 -1.69 9.15
C LYS A 151 9.59 -2.55 7.94
N LEU A 152 8.84 -2.44 6.84
CA LEU A 152 9.09 -3.16 5.59
C LEU A 152 10.48 -2.86 4.99
N LEU A 153 11.00 -1.65 5.19
CA LEU A 153 12.36 -1.28 4.75
C LEU A 153 13.47 -2.07 5.46
N ARG A 154 13.17 -2.67 6.61
CA ARG A 154 14.11 -3.52 7.36
C ARG A 154 13.93 -5.01 7.07
N SER A 155 12.96 -5.36 6.23
CA SER A 155 12.70 -6.72 5.75
C SER A 155 13.67 -7.09 4.61
N GLY A 156 13.60 -8.34 4.11
CA GLY A 156 14.50 -8.81 3.04
C GLY A 156 14.46 -7.99 1.74
N ASP A 157 15.36 -8.29 0.80
CA ASP A 157 15.66 -7.47 -0.38
C ASP A 157 14.43 -7.03 -1.21
N GLN A 158 13.52 -7.97 -1.49
CA GLN A 158 12.36 -7.72 -2.34
C GLN A 158 11.31 -6.81 -1.67
N PRO A 159 10.82 -7.10 -0.44
CA PRO A 159 9.96 -6.17 0.31
C PRO A 159 10.62 -4.80 0.53
N GLN A 160 11.92 -4.75 0.86
CA GLN A 160 12.66 -3.51 1.08
C GLN A 160 12.60 -2.61 -0.16
N ARG A 161 12.87 -3.16 -1.34
CA ARG A 161 12.79 -2.42 -2.60
C ARG A 161 11.41 -1.80 -2.83
N GLN A 162 10.35 -2.60 -2.68
CA GLN A 162 8.99 -2.11 -2.91
C GLN A 162 8.57 -1.06 -1.88
N GLY A 163 9.01 -1.23 -0.63
CA GLY A 163 8.85 -0.23 0.41
C GLY A 163 9.54 1.10 0.07
N LEU A 164 10.76 1.07 -0.47
CA LEU A 164 11.47 2.29 -0.85
C LEU A 164 10.80 3.02 -2.01
N VAL A 165 10.34 2.28 -3.02
CA VAL A 165 9.62 2.86 -4.15
C VAL A 165 8.37 3.58 -3.66
N LEU A 166 7.57 2.94 -2.80
CA LEU A 166 6.40 3.56 -2.19
C LEU A 166 6.78 4.80 -1.36
N LEU A 167 7.82 4.72 -0.53
CA LEU A 167 8.28 5.85 0.28
C LEU A 167 8.70 7.04 -0.60
N CYS A 168 9.34 6.79 -1.74
CA CYS A 168 9.70 7.82 -2.70
C CYS A 168 8.47 8.49 -3.31
N TYR A 169 7.44 7.72 -3.66
CA TYR A 169 6.20 8.29 -4.16
C TYR A 169 5.47 9.13 -3.11
N LEU A 170 5.39 8.66 -1.86
CA LEU A 170 4.83 9.45 -0.76
C LEU A 170 5.62 10.75 -0.56
N ALA A 171 6.95 10.67 -0.60
CA ALA A 171 7.82 11.84 -0.50
C ALA A 171 7.61 12.86 -1.61
N LEU A 172 7.48 12.42 -2.87
CA LEU A 172 7.27 13.32 -4.02
C LEU A 172 5.89 13.99 -4.00
N ASN A 173 4.89 13.29 -3.48
CA ASN A 173 3.49 13.74 -3.54
C ASN A 173 2.99 14.44 -2.28
N ALA A 174 3.64 14.20 -1.14
CA ALA A 174 3.24 14.66 0.19
C ALA A 174 4.46 14.92 1.11
N GLY A 175 5.58 15.38 0.54
CA GLY A 175 6.87 15.53 1.24
C GLY A 175 6.87 16.49 2.44
N ASN A 176 5.91 17.41 2.51
CA ASN A 176 5.70 18.30 3.65
C ASN A 176 4.93 17.64 4.81
N SER A 177 4.65 16.35 4.73
CA SER A 177 3.92 15.63 5.77
C SER A 177 4.75 15.49 7.06
N LYS A 178 4.14 15.89 8.19
CA LYS A 178 4.69 15.67 9.53
C LYS A 178 4.96 14.21 9.84
N ALA A 179 4.17 13.29 9.31
CA ALA A 179 4.37 11.85 9.54
C ALA A 179 5.68 11.37 8.89
N LEU A 180 6.01 11.85 7.68
CA LEU A 180 7.26 11.54 7.00
C LEU A 180 8.47 12.16 7.71
N GLU A 181 8.31 13.36 8.25
CA GLU A 181 9.33 14.04 9.05
C GLU A 181 9.60 13.28 10.35
N GLN A 182 8.55 12.96 11.13
CA GLN A 182 8.65 12.23 12.38
C GLN A 182 9.27 10.84 12.22
N ALA A 183 8.95 10.17 11.11
CA ALA A 183 9.53 8.87 10.76
C ALA A 183 10.97 8.95 10.21
N ARG A 184 11.53 10.16 10.06
CA ARG A 184 12.86 10.42 9.48
C ARG A 184 13.02 9.78 8.11
N ALA A 185 12.03 9.98 7.24
CA ALA A 185 11.97 9.35 5.93
C ALA A 185 13.22 9.61 5.07
N LEU A 186 13.81 10.81 5.15
CA LEU A 186 15.05 11.14 4.43
C LEU A 186 16.20 10.22 4.86
N ASN A 187 16.45 10.09 6.17
CA ASN A 187 17.50 9.23 6.70
C ASN A 187 17.28 7.76 6.35
N ALA A 188 16.01 7.30 6.35
CA ALA A 188 15.66 5.94 5.96
C ALA A 188 16.00 5.69 4.48
N LEU A 189 15.67 6.63 3.59
CA LEU A 189 16.03 6.56 2.17
C LEU A 189 17.55 6.56 1.98
N GLU A 190 18.28 7.46 2.65
CA GLU A 190 19.76 7.53 2.56
C GLU A 190 20.44 6.22 2.98
N GLY A 191 19.98 5.63 4.09
CA GLY A 191 20.58 4.43 4.66
C GLY A 191 20.33 3.15 3.84
N THR A 192 19.25 3.11 3.08
CA THR A 192 18.80 1.89 2.36
C THR A 192 18.91 2.00 0.84
N ALA A 193 18.93 3.21 0.28
CA ALA A 193 19.03 3.40 -1.17
C ALA A 193 20.26 2.72 -1.75
N ARG A 194 21.40 2.74 -1.05
CA ARG A 194 22.66 2.15 -1.55
C ARG A 194 22.54 0.65 -1.81
N SER A 195 21.93 -0.13 -0.92
CA SER A 195 21.80 -1.58 -1.09
C SER A 195 20.86 -1.91 -2.26
N VAL A 196 19.76 -1.17 -2.39
CA VAL A 196 18.78 -1.38 -3.46
C VAL A 196 19.34 -0.95 -4.81
N LEU A 197 20.04 0.19 -4.89
CA LEU A 197 20.65 0.67 -6.13
C LEU A 197 21.77 -0.24 -6.67
N ALA A 198 22.41 -1.03 -5.80
CA ALA A 198 23.39 -2.02 -6.25
C ALA A 198 22.76 -3.09 -7.17
N HIS A 199 21.47 -3.38 -6.99
CA HIS A 199 20.72 -4.38 -7.76
C HIS A 199 19.72 -3.73 -8.75
N HIS A 200 19.32 -2.48 -8.50
CA HIS A 200 18.29 -1.74 -9.24
C HIS A 200 18.75 -0.32 -9.61
N PRO A 201 19.75 -0.17 -10.49
CA PRO A 201 20.28 1.15 -10.88
C PRO A 201 19.23 2.04 -11.56
N GLU A 202 18.18 1.46 -12.15
CA GLU A 202 17.06 2.17 -12.78
C GLU A 202 16.28 3.07 -11.80
N LEU A 203 16.33 2.78 -10.48
CA LEU A 203 15.64 3.55 -9.46
C LEU A 203 16.41 4.81 -9.00
N LYS A 204 17.63 5.03 -9.53
CA LYS A 204 18.51 6.13 -9.12
C LYS A 204 17.87 7.51 -9.23
N ASP A 205 17.21 7.80 -10.34
CA ASP A 205 16.53 9.08 -10.55
C ASP A 205 15.40 9.29 -9.53
N LEU A 206 14.57 8.26 -9.32
CA LEU A 206 13.45 8.29 -8.39
C LEU A 206 13.94 8.59 -6.96
N PHE A 207 14.97 7.89 -6.51
CA PHE A 207 15.52 8.06 -5.15
C PHE A 207 16.12 9.45 -4.98
N TYR A 208 16.90 9.92 -5.97
CA TYR A 208 17.49 11.26 -5.93
C TYR A 208 16.42 12.36 -5.86
N ARG A 209 15.39 12.27 -6.68
CA ARG A 209 14.27 13.24 -6.68
C ARG A 209 13.51 13.23 -5.35
N ALA A 210 13.21 12.05 -4.81
CA ALA A 210 12.52 11.91 -3.54
C ALA A 210 13.34 12.48 -2.37
N MET A 211 14.63 12.15 -2.30
CA MET A 211 15.54 12.67 -1.28
C MET A 211 15.64 14.20 -1.35
N ASN A 212 15.90 14.76 -2.54
CA ASN A 212 15.93 16.21 -2.73
C ASN A 212 14.63 16.89 -2.30
N HIS A 213 13.49 16.28 -2.62
CA HIS A 213 12.19 16.83 -2.25
C HIS A 213 11.99 16.83 -0.72
N LEU A 214 12.37 15.75 -0.02
CA LEU A 214 12.29 15.70 1.45
C LEU A 214 13.26 16.68 2.12
N THR A 215 14.45 16.90 1.56
CA THR A 215 15.41 17.87 2.10
C THR A 215 14.79 19.26 2.23
N LEU A 216 13.92 19.67 1.30
CA LEU A 216 13.24 20.97 1.36
C LEU A 216 12.31 21.12 2.58
N TYR A 217 11.80 20.03 3.13
CA TYR A 217 10.82 20.04 4.23
C TYR A 217 11.38 19.54 5.55
N GLN A 218 12.35 18.63 5.53
CA GLN A 218 12.95 18.03 6.72
C GLN A 218 14.24 18.75 7.15
N ALA A 219 14.81 19.62 6.31
CA ALA A 219 15.95 20.45 6.67
C ALA A 219 15.51 21.85 7.17
N GLY A 220 15.22 21.95 8.47
CA GLY A 220 15.23 23.19 9.25
C GLY A 220 15.29 22.86 10.75
N ALA A 221 16.27 23.28 11.57
CA ALA A 221 17.06 24.52 11.59
C ALA A 221 18.51 24.31 12.12
N PRO A 222 19.48 25.25 11.93
CA PRO A 222 19.33 26.63 11.47
C PRO A 222 20.26 27.06 10.30
N LEU A 223 19.67 27.68 9.27
CA LEU A 223 20.34 28.71 8.45
C LEU A 223 20.09 30.09 9.11
N ASN A 224 20.62 30.28 10.31
CA ASN A 224 20.82 31.62 10.89
C ASN A 224 21.75 31.54 12.12
N ARG A 225 23.05 31.35 11.85
CA ARG A 225 24.11 31.61 12.82
C ARG A 225 25.38 32.11 12.14
N GLN A 226 25.21 32.97 11.14
CA GLN A 226 26.28 33.83 10.64
C GLN A 226 25.67 35.18 10.29
N SER A 227 25.57 36.04 11.30
CA SER A 227 25.61 37.49 11.11
C SER A 227 26.19 38.10 12.38
N LEU A 228 27.50 38.38 12.31
CA LEU A 228 28.22 39.47 12.99
C LEU A 228 28.23 39.37 14.52
N ALA A 229 29.18 38.66 15.11
CA ALA A 229 30.46 39.26 15.54
C ALA A 229 30.84 40.57 14.83
N SER A 230 30.54 41.69 15.50
CA SER A 230 31.36 42.91 15.56
C SER A 230 30.78 43.82 16.63
#